data_AF-A0A5F8A843-F1
#
_entry.id   AF-A0A5F8A843-F1
#
_cell.length_a   1.000
_cell.length_b   1.000
_cell.length_c   1.000
_cell.angle_alpha   90.00
_cell.angle_beta   90.00
_cell.angle_gamma   90.00
#
_symmetry.space_group_name_H-M   'P 1'
#
loop_
_entity.id
_entity.type
_entity.pdbx_description
1 polymer ?
#
loop_
_entity_poly.entity_id
_entity_poly.type
_entity_poly.pdbx_seq_one_letter_code
_entity_poly.pdbx_strand_id
1 'polypeptide(L)'
;MRSPSWSRPRPLLLLLLLLSPWPVWAQVSATASPSGSSGAPDCPEVCTCVPGGLASCSALSLPAVPAGLSLRLRALLLDHNRVRALPPGAFAGAGGLQRLDLRENGLRSVHGRAFWGLGALQLLDLSANQLEALAPGTFAPLRALRNLSLAGNRLASLEPAALGALPLLRSLSLQDNELAALAPGLLGRLPALDALHLRGNPWGCGCALRPLCAWLRRHPLPASEAETLLCVWPGRLTLSPLTAFSDAAFSHCAQPLALRDLAVVYALGPASFLVSLAACLVLGSGLTACRARRRRRCRTAALRPPRPPDRNPDPDPHGSASPADPGSPSAAAQA
;
A
#
# COMPACT_ATOMS: atom_id res chain seq x y z
N MET A 1 -5.10 72.05 52.83
CA MET A 1 -6.06 71.89 51.72
C MET A 1 -6.46 73.26 51.20
N ARG A 2 -6.30 73.47 49.89
CA ARG A 2 -6.95 74.45 48.99
C ARG A 2 -6.71 75.97 49.15
N SER A 3 -6.21 76.51 48.03
CA SER A 3 -6.32 77.87 47.44
C SER A 3 -5.38 78.95 48.03
N PRO A 4 -4.91 79.95 47.24
CA PRO A 4 -5.67 80.66 46.19
C PRO A 4 -4.94 81.09 44.89
N SER A 5 -5.77 81.63 43.97
CA SER A 5 -5.57 82.80 43.08
C SER A 5 -4.78 82.75 41.76
N TRP A 6 -5.50 83.21 40.71
CA TRP A 6 -5.09 84.11 39.60
C TRP A 6 -4.25 83.46 38.47
N SER A 7 -4.28 83.81 37.18
CA SER A 7 -4.90 84.85 36.34
C SER A 7 -4.48 84.53 34.89
N ARG A 8 -5.26 84.88 33.85
CA ARG A 8 -4.82 84.87 32.43
C ARG A 8 -3.88 86.05 32.15
N PRO A 9 -2.89 85.93 31.24
CA PRO A 9 -2.98 86.50 29.87
C PRO A 9 -2.33 85.56 28.81
N ARG A 10 -2.81 85.42 27.56
CA ARG A 10 -2.66 86.26 26.33
C ARG A 10 -1.22 86.34 25.75
N PRO A 11 -1.06 86.60 24.44
CA PRO A 11 -0.44 85.71 23.44
C PRO A 11 0.83 86.31 22.80
N LEU A 12 1.25 85.78 21.64
CA LEU A 12 2.40 86.15 20.79
C LEU A 12 3.70 85.45 21.24
N LEU A 13 4.48 84.85 20.34
CA LEU A 13 4.92 85.41 19.08
C LEU A 13 5.57 84.31 18.22
N LEU A 14 5.33 84.38 16.90
CA LEU A 14 6.21 83.97 15.79
C LEU A 14 6.67 82.48 15.75
N LEU A 15 6.81 81.76 14.65
CA LEU A 15 6.74 81.96 13.20
C LEU A 15 7.45 80.71 12.67
N LEU A 16 6.87 80.00 11.71
CA LEU A 16 7.55 79.15 10.71
C LEU A 16 6.41 78.46 9.93
N LEU A 17 5.91 79.10 8.88
CA LEU A 17 6.33 78.84 7.51
C LEU A 17 6.00 77.39 7.14
N LEU A 18 4.84 77.19 6.51
CA LEU A 18 4.69 76.95 5.06
C LEU A 18 4.89 75.48 4.69
N LEU A 19 4.05 75.03 3.75
CA LEU A 19 4.14 73.79 2.95
C LEU A 19 3.45 72.55 3.52
N SER A 20 2.19 72.35 3.16
CA SER A 20 1.86 71.28 2.19
C SER A 20 0.38 71.27 1.78
N PRO A 21 0.07 70.88 0.53
CA PRO A 21 -1.28 70.93 -0.04
C PRO A 21 -2.11 69.70 0.30
N TRP A 22 -3.42 69.90 0.42
CA TRP A 22 -4.43 68.84 0.49
C TRP A 22 -4.35 67.87 -0.69
N PRO A 23 -4.46 66.53 -0.47
CA PRO A 23 -4.80 65.63 -1.54
C PRO A 23 -6.31 65.57 -1.74
N VAL A 24 -6.65 65.84 -2.99
CA VAL A 24 -7.90 65.70 -3.73
C VAL A 24 -8.56 64.32 -3.49
N TRP A 25 -9.87 64.34 -3.26
CA TRP A 25 -10.73 63.17 -3.36
C TRP A 25 -10.92 62.84 -4.85
N ALA A 26 -10.29 61.77 -5.31
CA ALA A 26 -10.58 61.18 -6.62
C ALA A 26 -11.47 59.95 -6.41
N GLN A 27 -12.77 60.12 -6.62
CA GLN A 27 -13.69 59.02 -6.87
C GLN A 27 -13.31 58.38 -8.21
N VAL A 28 -12.89 57.11 -8.18
CA VAL A 28 -12.84 56.26 -9.37
C VAL A 28 -14.04 55.33 -9.32
N SER A 29 -15.00 55.63 -10.19
CA SER A 29 -16.14 54.81 -10.51
C SER A 29 -15.68 53.47 -11.07
N ALA A 30 -16.04 52.37 -10.40
CA ALA A 30 -15.88 51.03 -10.93
C ALA A 30 -16.88 50.83 -12.08
N THR A 31 -16.34 50.70 -13.30
CA THR A 31 -17.07 50.23 -14.47
C THR A 31 -17.47 48.78 -14.27
N ALA A 32 -18.78 48.56 -14.13
CA ALA A 32 -19.36 47.23 -14.24
C ALA A 32 -19.18 46.70 -15.67
N SER A 33 -18.64 45.50 -15.80
CA SER A 33 -18.88 44.61 -16.93
C SER A 33 -19.18 43.21 -16.39
N PRO A 34 -20.08 42.46 -17.06
CA PRO A 34 -20.82 41.36 -16.44
C PRO A 34 -20.16 39.99 -16.62
N SER A 35 -20.72 39.00 -15.93
CA SER A 35 -20.42 37.55 -15.97
C SER A 35 -19.19 37.06 -15.20
N GLY A 36 -19.31 37.07 -13.88
CA GLY A 36 -18.65 36.12 -13.01
C GLY A 36 -19.56 35.89 -11.82
N SER A 37 -20.23 34.74 -11.75
CA SER A 37 -20.96 34.38 -10.54
C SER A 37 -19.93 34.15 -9.43
N SER A 38 -19.65 35.21 -8.68
CA SER A 38 -18.97 35.17 -7.40
C SER A 38 -19.67 34.14 -6.52
N GLY A 39 -18.87 33.23 -5.95
CA GLY A 39 -19.29 31.96 -5.38
C GLY A 39 -20.53 32.00 -4.50
N ALA A 40 -21.43 31.04 -4.74
CA ALA A 40 -22.34 30.62 -3.69
C ALA A 40 -21.49 30.20 -2.47
N PRO A 41 -21.85 30.56 -1.23
CA PRO A 41 -21.07 30.29 -0.02
C PRO A 41 -20.86 28.79 0.28
N ASP A 42 -21.40 27.90 -0.55
CA ASP A 42 -21.37 26.45 -0.45
C ASP A 42 -20.54 25.78 -1.55
N CYS A 43 -19.83 26.54 -2.39
CA CYS A 43 -19.02 26.03 -3.50
C CYS A 43 -17.52 26.27 -3.28
N PRO A 44 -16.65 25.27 -3.48
CA PRO A 44 -15.20 25.50 -3.48
C PRO A 44 -14.81 26.47 -4.59
N GLU A 45 -13.93 27.45 -4.30
CA GLU A 45 -13.60 28.55 -5.24
C GLU A 45 -13.06 28.07 -6.59
N VAL A 46 -12.39 26.91 -6.62
CA VAL A 46 -11.79 26.35 -7.83
C VAL A 46 -12.80 25.55 -8.66
N CYS A 47 -13.98 25.27 -8.12
CA CYS A 47 -14.97 24.41 -8.74
C CYS A 47 -16.15 25.23 -9.31
N THR A 48 -16.82 24.64 -10.30
CA THR A 48 -18.10 25.15 -10.80
C THR A 48 -19.23 24.40 -10.13
N CYS A 49 -20.14 25.11 -9.46
CA CYS A 49 -21.28 24.48 -8.78
C CYS A 49 -22.61 24.86 -9.44
N VAL A 50 -23.50 23.88 -9.52
CA VAL A 50 -24.81 23.99 -10.16
C VAL A 50 -25.90 23.76 -9.10
N PRO A 51 -27.08 24.43 -9.21
CA PRO A 51 -28.24 24.07 -8.39
C PRO A 51 -28.50 22.57 -8.40
N GLY A 52 -28.80 22.00 -7.23
CA GLY A 52 -28.89 20.53 -7.04
C GLY A 52 -27.67 19.90 -6.38
N GLY A 53 -26.63 20.69 -6.05
CA GLY A 53 -25.49 20.25 -5.25
C GLY A 53 -24.43 19.48 -6.04
N LEU A 54 -24.35 19.70 -7.36
CA LEU A 54 -23.26 19.20 -8.19
C LEU A 54 -22.11 20.21 -8.16
N ALA A 55 -20.93 19.79 -7.72
CA ALA A 55 -19.67 20.53 -7.85
C ALA A 55 -18.76 19.82 -8.86
N SER A 56 -18.43 20.53 -9.94
CA SER A 56 -17.55 20.05 -11.00
C SER A 56 -16.19 20.73 -10.90
N CYS A 57 -15.15 19.93 -10.65
CA CYS A 57 -13.76 20.35 -10.51
C CYS A 57 -12.83 19.54 -11.44
N SER A 58 -13.37 18.99 -12.54
CA SER A 58 -12.68 18.06 -13.43
C SER A 58 -11.61 18.75 -14.29
N ALA A 59 -10.51 18.06 -14.56
CA ALA A 59 -9.44 18.51 -15.46
C ALA A 59 -8.77 19.87 -15.08
N LEU A 60 -8.80 20.23 -13.80
CA LEU A 60 -8.22 21.48 -13.28
C LEU A 60 -6.78 21.33 -12.77
N SER A 61 -6.16 20.16 -12.99
CA SER A 61 -4.82 19.82 -12.49
C SER A 61 -4.67 19.96 -10.97
N LEU A 62 -5.74 19.72 -10.22
CA LEU A 62 -5.75 19.89 -8.76
C LEU A 62 -4.78 18.91 -8.09
N PRO A 63 -3.90 19.38 -7.19
CA PRO A 63 -2.97 18.51 -6.46
C PRO A 63 -3.63 17.79 -5.27
N ALA A 64 -4.77 18.28 -4.80
CA ALA A 64 -5.49 17.77 -3.64
C ALA A 64 -7.00 18.06 -3.75
N VAL A 65 -7.79 17.42 -2.88
CA VAL A 65 -9.22 17.72 -2.72
C VAL A 65 -9.38 19.17 -2.25
N PRO A 66 -10.25 19.97 -2.89
CA PRO A 66 -10.44 21.37 -2.52
C PRO A 66 -11.11 21.52 -1.15
N ALA A 67 -10.74 22.57 -0.42
CA ALA A 67 -11.35 22.90 0.87
C ALA A 67 -12.74 23.54 0.70
N GLY A 68 -13.47 23.70 1.80
CA GLY A 68 -14.78 24.38 1.80
C GLY A 68 -15.94 23.50 1.28
N LEU A 69 -15.84 22.19 1.43
CA LEU A 69 -16.93 21.28 1.07
C LEU A 69 -18.13 21.44 2.02
N SER A 70 -19.34 21.49 1.44
CA SER A 70 -20.59 21.73 2.17
C SER A 70 -21.48 20.48 2.23
N LEU A 71 -22.33 20.39 3.26
CA LEU A 71 -23.35 19.33 3.41
C LEU A 71 -24.40 19.34 2.31
N ARG A 72 -24.51 20.45 1.56
CA ARG A 72 -25.44 20.59 0.43
C ARG A 72 -24.95 19.89 -0.83
N LEU A 73 -23.67 19.53 -0.90
CA LEU A 73 -23.12 18.80 -2.05
C LEU A 73 -23.72 17.40 -2.11
N ARG A 74 -24.19 17.04 -3.30
CA ARG A 74 -24.73 15.71 -3.66
C ARG A 74 -23.79 14.97 -4.59
N ALA A 75 -23.09 15.67 -5.46
CA ALA A 75 -22.13 15.09 -6.39
C ALA A 75 -20.87 15.95 -6.47
N LEU A 76 -19.70 15.30 -6.39
CA LEU A 76 -18.40 15.94 -6.50
C LEU A 76 -17.60 15.23 -7.59
N LEU A 77 -17.30 15.97 -8.65
CA LEU A 77 -16.49 15.48 -9.79
C LEU A 77 -15.08 16.05 -9.64
N LEU A 78 -14.12 15.16 -9.36
CA LEU A 78 -12.70 15.46 -9.23
C LEU A 78 -11.88 14.69 -10.27
N ASP A 79 -12.50 14.20 -11.33
CA ASP A 79 -11.85 13.38 -12.34
C ASP A 79 -10.82 14.14 -13.19
N HIS A 80 -9.86 13.41 -13.76
CA HIS A 80 -8.79 13.95 -14.61
C HIS A 80 -7.92 15.02 -13.90
N ASN A 81 -7.71 14.88 -12.59
CA ASN A 81 -6.86 15.77 -11.79
C ASN A 81 -5.52 15.10 -11.41
N ARG A 82 -4.80 15.65 -10.43
CA ARG A 82 -3.49 15.15 -9.98
C ARG A 82 -3.50 14.86 -8.48
N VAL A 83 -4.65 14.44 -7.94
CA VAL A 83 -4.79 14.08 -6.53
C VAL A 83 -4.08 12.75 -6.29
N ARG A 84 -2.84 12.79 -5.80
CA ARG A 84 -2.00 11.59 -5.65
C ARG A 84 -2.30 10.77 -4.39
N ALA A 85 -2.89 11.38 -3.38
CA ALA A 85 -3.20 10.72 -2.12
C ALA A 85 -4.47 11.33 -1.49
N LEU A 86 -5.23 10.48 -0.79
CA LEU A 86 -6.36 10.93 0.04
C LEU A 86 -5.99 10.89 1.53
N PRO A 87 -5.85 12.05 2.19
CA PRO A 87 -5.59 12.11 3.62
C PRO A 87 -6.81 11.66 4.46
N PRO A 88 -6.65 11.41 5.77
CA PRO A 88 -7.79 11.17 6.66
C PRO A 88 -8.79 12.33 6.61
N GLY A 89 -10.08 12.03 6.48
CA GLY A 89 -11.12 13.06 6.41
C GLY A 89 -11.02 13.98 5.18
N ALA A 90 -10.46 13.51 4.07
CA ALA A 90 -10.30 14.30 2.83
C ALA A 90 -11.59 15.00 2.36
N PHE A 91 -12.76 14.43 2.69
CA PHE A 91 -14.07 14.96 2.31
C PHE A 91 -14.88 15.46 3.51
N ALA A 92 -14.21 15.88 4.59
CA ALA A 92 -14.86 16.45 5.76
C ALA A 92 -15.77 17.63 5.35
N GLY A 93 -16.99 17.66 5.89
CA GLY A 93 -18.01 18.65 5.53
C GLY A 93 -18.98 18.19 4.43
N ALA A 94 -18.60 17.23 3.57
CA ALA A 94 -19.44 16.71 2.49
C ALA A 94 -20.32 15.50 2.90
N GLY A 95 -20.86 15.48 4.12
CA GLY A 95 -21.63 14.34 4.63
C GLY A 95 -22.91 13.99 3.84
N GLY A 96 -23.43 14.94 3.05
CA GLY A 96 -24.59 14.76 2.17
C GLY A 96 -24.28 14.17 0.79
N LEU A 97 -23.00 13.88 0.50
CA LEU A 97 -22.50 13.46 -0.80
C LEU A 97 -23.01 12.06 -1.16
N GLN A 98 -23.52 11.92 -2.39
CA GLN A 98 -24.08 10.68 -2.94
C GLN A 98 -23.21 10.13 -4.08
N ARG A 99 -22.53 11.00 -4.82
CA ARG A 99 -21.65 10.63 -5.92
C ARG A 99 -20.27 11.29 -5.77
N LEU A 100 -19.23 10.49 -5.85
CA LEU A 100 -17.84 10.95 -5.85
C LEU A 100 -17.11 10.30 -7.02
N ASP A 101 -16.56 11.15 -7.90
CA ASP A 101 -15.78 10.73 -9.05
C ASP A 101 -14.32 11.19 -8.88
N LEU A 102 -13.40 10.23 -8.79
CA LEU A 102 -11.96 10.42 -8.62
C LEU A 102 -11.18 9.66 -9.68
N ARG A 103 -11.81 9.32 -10.82
CA ARG A 103 -11.10 8.60 -11.89
C ARG A 103 -9.96 9.43 -12.46
N GLU A 104 -8.94 8.76 -12.99
CA GLU A 104 -7.83 9.40 -13.70
C GLU A 104 -7.11 10.49 -12.89
N ASN A 105 -6.85 10.23 -11.59
CA ASN A 105 -6.13 11.16 -10.71
C ASN A 105 -4.67 10.78 -10.47
N GLY A 106 -4.28 9.55 -10.82
CA GLY A 106 -2.99 8.99 -10.43
C GLY A 106 -2.87 8.77 -8.92
N LEU A 107 -3.99 8.46 -8.24
CA LEU A 107 -4.01 8.12 -6.82
C LEU A 107 -3.12 6.90 -6.55
N ARG A 108 -2.17 7.03 -5.63
CA ARG A 108 -1.28 5.94 -5.18
C ARG A 108 -1.65 5.41 -3.80
N SER A 109 -2.27 6.25 -2.97
CA SER A 109 -2.65 5.86 -1.61
C SER A 109 -3.96 6.48 -1.17
N VAL A 110 -4.76 5.68 -0.47
CA VAL A 110 -5.98 6.11 0.20
C VAL A 110 -5.86 5.77 1.66
N HIS A 111 -5.91 6.78 2.53
CA HIS A 111 -5.88 6.54 3.96
C HIS A 111 -7.16 5.81 4.40
N GLY A 112 -7.08 4.88 5.36
CA GLY A 112 -8.23 4.10 5.84
C GLY A 112 -9.37 4.91 6.49
N ARG A 113 -9.19 6.24 6.65
CA ARG A 113 -10.19 7.19 7.14
C ARG A 113 -10.50 8.31 6.12
N ALA A 114 -10.07 8.16 4.87
CA ALA A 114 -10.28 9.19 3.84
C ALA A 114 -11.77 9.48 3.59
N PHE A 115 -12.59 8.43 3.59
CA PHE A 115 -14.03 8.51 3.33
C PHE A 115 -14.88 8.61 4.61
N TRP A 116 -14.28 8.97 5.75
CA TRP A 116 -15.03 9.11 6.99
C TRP A 116 -16.08 10.22 6.87
N GLY A 117 -17.31 9.95 7.33
CA GLY A 117 -18.43 10.89 7.25
C GLY A 117 -19.25 10.82 5.95
N LEU A 118 -18.81 10.05 4.94
CA LEU A 118 -19.53 9.86 3.68
C LEU A 118 -20.58 8.74 3.74
N GLY A 119 -21.40 8.71 4.80
CA GLY A 119 -22.38 7.64 5.03
C GLY A 119 -23.50 7.58 4.00
N ALA A 120 -23.78 8.69 3.32
CA ALA A 120 -24.80 8.80 2.27
C ALA A 120 -24.29 8.47 0.85
N LEU A 121 -23.00 8.16 0.70
CA LEU A 121 -22.38 7.93 -0.61
C LEU A 121 -22.93 6.65 -1.24
N GLN A 122 -23.38 6.76 -2.48
CA GLN A 122 -23.98 5.67 -3.26
C GLN A 122 -23.08 5.21 -4.40
N LEU A 123 -22.35 6.15 -5.03
CA LEU A 123 -21.43 5.88 -6.12
C LEU A 123 -20.05 6.44 -5.79
N LEU A 124 -19.06 5.54 -5.81
CA LEU A 124 -17.64 5.89 -5.71
C LEU A 124 -16.89 5.34 -6.92
N ASP A 125 -16.29 6.24 -7.69
CA ASP A 125 -15.41 5.88 -8.80
C ASP A 125 -13.96 6.24 -8.47
N LEU A 126 -13.12 5.21 -8.34
CA LEU A 126 -11.67 5.30 -8.15
C LEU A 126 -10.91 4.66 -9.33
N SER A 127 -11.56 4.53 -10.48
CA SER A 127 -10.98 3.85 -11.64
C SER A 127 -9.81 4.62 -12.26
N ALA A 128 -9.00 3.92 -13.07
CA ALA A 128 -7.87 4.49 -13.79
C ALA A 128 -6.91 5.28 -12.86
N ASN A 129 -6.54 4.65 -11.74
CA ASN A 129 -5.61 5.19 -10.75
C ASN A 129 -4.39 4.26 -10.60
N GLN A 130 -3.57 4.46 -9.59
CA GLN A 130 -2.32 3.71 -9.35
C GLN A 130 -2.34 3.03 -7.98
N LEU A 131 -3.52 2.57 -7.53
CA LEU A 131 -3.67 1.92 -6.23
C LEU A 131 -3.12 0.50 -6.29
N GLU A 132 -2.13 0.22 -5.44
CA GLU A 132 -1.53 -1.12 -5.31
C GLU A 132 -2.14 -1.94 -4.16
N ALA A 133 -2.60 -1.25 -3.11
CA ALA A 133 -3.24 -1.86 -1.96
C ALA A 133 -4.26 -0.92 -1.30
N LEU A 134 -5.17 -1.50 -0.52
CA LEU A 134 -6.18 -0.78 0.25
C LEU A 134 -6.06 -1.13 1.73
N ALA A 135 -6.07 -0.10 2.59
CA ALA A 135 -5.99 -0.31 4.02
C ALA A 135 -7.28 -0.98 4.55
N PRO A 136 -7.19 -1.77 5.64
CA PRO A 136 -8.37 -2.30 6.31
C PRO A 136 -9.36 -1.19 6.70
N GLY A 137 -10.64 -1.41 6.42
CA GLY A 137 -11.73 -0.51 6.78
C GLY A 137 -11.85 0.74 5.90
N THR A 138 -11.08 0.85 4.80
CA THR A 138 -11.10 2.02 3.91
C THR A 138 -12.53 2.39 3.48
N PHE A 139 -13.35 1.41 3.14
CA PHE A 139 -14.74 1.63 2.69
C PHE A 139 -15.80 1.38 3.77
N ALA A 140 -15.41 0.99 4.99
CA ALA A 140 -16.36 0.68 6.07
C ALA A 140 -17.35 1.81 6.44
N PRO A 141 -17.00 3.11 6.30
CA PRO A 141 -17.95 4.21 6.52
C PRO A 141 -19.08 4.30 5.47
N LEU A 142 -18.90 3.72 4.28
CA LEU A 142 -19.76 3.91 3.11
C LEU A 142 -20.99 2.97 3.14
N ARG A 143 -21.86 3.13 4.16
CA ARG A 143 -22.98 2.22 4.42
C ARG A 143 -24.09 2.25 3.36
N ALA A 144 -24.22 3.34 2.62
CA ALA A 144 -25.18 3.49 1.53
C ALA A 144 -24.62 3.13 0.14
N LEU A 145 -23.36 2.65 0.06
CA LEU A 145 -22.67 2.45 -1.21
C LEU A 145 -23.35 1.35 -2.03
N ARG A 146 -23.63 1.65 -3.29
CA ARG A 146 -24.26 0.75 -4.27
C ARG A 146 -23.31 0.39 -5.39
N ASN A 147 -22.46 1.33 -5.80
CA ASN A 147 -21.54 1.18 -6.92
C ASN A 147 -20.14 1.58 -6.48
N LEU A 148 -19.19 0.65 -6.63
CA LEU A 148 -17.78 0.87 -6.39
C LEU A 148 -16.98 0.46 -7.62
N SER A 149 -16.25 1.39 -8.21
CA SER A 149 -15.31 1.12 -9.29
C SER A 149 -13.87 1.26 -8.78
N LEU A 150 -13.11 0.17 -8.89
CA LEU A 150 -11.66 0.10 -8.66
C LEU A 150 -10.94 -0.32 -9.96
N ALA A 151 -11.63 -0.22 -11.11
CA ALA A 151 -11.13 -0.64 -12.42
C ALA A 151 -9.82 0.07 -12.81
N GLY A 152 -8.92 -0.58 -13.53
CA GLY A 152 -7.72 0.08 -14.05
C GLY A 152 -6.80 0.60 -12.94
N ASN A 153 -6.59 -0.21 -11.90
CA ASN A 153 -5.63 0.04 -10.83
C ASN A 153 -4.53 -1.05 -10.88
N ARG A 154 -3.73 -1.19 -9.82
CA ARG A 154 -2.63 -2.16 -9.72
C ARG A 154 -2.83 -3.08 -8.52
N LEU A 155 -4.08 -3.40 -8.18
CA LEU A 155 -4.39 -4.20 -7.01
C LEU A 155 -3.97 -5.65 -7.23
N ALA A 156 -2.97 -6.11 -6.49
CA ALA A 156 -2.53 -7.51 -6.51
C ALA A 156 -3.36 -8.41 -5.57
N SER A 157 -3.94 -7.82 -4.52
CA SER A 157 -4.86 -8.50 -3.60
C SER A 157 -5.95 -7.57 -3.11
N LEU A 158 -7.09 -8.16 -2.74
CA LEU A 158 -8.22 -7.44 -2.13
C LEU A 158 -8.76 -8.24 -0.95
N GLU A 159 -8.40 -7.79 0.25
CA GLU A 159 -8.79 -8.45 1.49
C GLU A 159 -10.21 -8.08 1.94
N PRO A 160 -10.98 -9.00 2.56
CA PRO A 160 -12.31 -8.69 3.09
C PRO A 160 -12.29 -7.54 4.10
N ALA A 161 -11.20 -7.41 4.84
CA ALA A 161 -11.00 -6.33 5.79
C ALA A 161 -10.95 -4.95 5.13
N ALA A 162 -10.47 -4.82 3.89
CA ALA A 162 -10.37 -3.54 3.17
C ALA A 162 -11.75 -3.00 2.76
N LEU A 163 -12.63 -3.87 2.26
CA LEU A 163 -14.02 -3.52 1.93
C LEU A 163 -14.87 -3.31 3.19
N GLY A 164 -14.61 -4.06 4.26
CA GLY A 164 -15.49 -4.11 5.42
C GLY A 164 -16.82 -4.79 5.09
N ALA A 165 -17.91 -4.32 5.68
CA ALA A 165 -19.26 -4.79 5.36
C ALA A 165 -20.00 -3.71 4.55
N LEU A 166 -20.30 -4.02 3.28
CA LEU A 166 -21.03 -3.14 2.37
C LEU A 166 -22.38 -3.80 2.03
N PRO A 167 -23.40 -3.64 2.89
CA PRO A 167 -24.64 -4.41 2.80
C PRO A 167 -25.51 -4.06 1.59
N LEU A 168 -25.30 -2.88 1.00
CA LEU A 168 -26.09 -2.36 -0.11
C LEU A 168 -25.32 -2.32 -1.45
N LEU A 169 -24.08 -2.82 -1.48
CA LEU A 169 -23.26 -2.78 -2.68
C LEU A 169 -23.82 -3.76 -3.71
N ARG A 170 -24.24 -3.22 -4.86
CA ARG A 170 -24.81 -3.97 -5.98
C ARG A 170 -23.85 -4.20 -7.11
N SER A 171 -22.93 -3.26 -7.33
CA SER A 171 -21.97 -3.32 -8.43
C SER A 171 -20.56 -3.05 -7.94
N LEU A 172 -19.66 -3.99 -8.25
CA LEU A 172 -18.23 -3.89 -7.99
C LEU A 172 -17.46 -4.10 -9.29
N SER A 173 -16.63 -3.13 -9.68
CA SER A 173 -15.70 -3.30 -10.80
C SER A 173 -14.26 -3.42 -10.28
N LEU A 174 -13.63 -4.55 -10.60
CA LEU A 174 -12.23 -4.88 -10.32
C LEU A 174 -11.45 -5.16 -11.60
N GLN A 175 -12.02 -4.81 -12.76
CA GLN A 175 -11.39 -5.08 -14.05
C GLN A 175 -10.02 -4.40 -14.18
N ASP A 176 -9.17 -4.93 -15.03
CA ASP A 176 -7.87 -4.35 -15.38
C ASP A 176 -7.04 -4.03 -14.13
N ASN A 177 -6.84 -5.04 -13.29
CA ASN A 177 -6.01 -5.02 -12.08
C ASN A 177 -5.03 -6.21 -12.13
N GLU A 178 -4.30 -6.44 -11.04
CA GLU A 178 -3.30 -7.50 -10.93
C GLU A 178 -3.79 -8.65 -10.04
N LEU A 179 -5.11 -8.85 -9.93
CA LEU A 179 -5.70 -9.83 -9.03
C LEU A 179 -5.49 -11.25 -9.55
N ALA A 180 -4.79 -12.04 -8.75
CA ALA A 180 -4.55 -13.45 -9.01
C ALA A 180 -5.70 -14.33 -8.49
N ALA A 181 -6.36 -13.91 -7.41
CA ALA A 181 -7.53 -14.54 -6.83
C ALA A 181 -8.30 -13.53 -5.97
N LEU A 182 -9.57 -13.83 -5.67
CA LEU A 182 -10.30 -13.08 -4.64
C LEU A 182 -10.11 -13.76 -3.29
N ALA A 183 -9.83 -12.97 -2.25
CA ALA A 183 -9.62 -13.49 -0.92
C ALA A 183 -10.84 -14.27 -0.40
N PRO A 184 -10.65 -15.38 0.33
CA PRO A 184 -11.76 -16.14 0.90
C PRO A 184 -12.66 -15.26 1.77
N GLY A 185 -13.98 -15.40 1.59
CA GLY A 185 -14.96 -14.63 2.36
C GLY A 185 -15.18 -13.19 1.89
N LEU A 186 -14.42 -12.67 0.90
CA LEU A 186 -14.62 -11.33 0.33
C LEU A 186 -16.05 -11.15 -0.16
N LEU A 187 -16.51 -12.04 -1.05
CA LEU A 187 -17.86 -12.01 -1.62
C LEU A 187 -18.94 -12.26 -0.56
N GLY A 188 -18.61 -12.99 0.53
CA GLY A 188 -19.52 -13.19 1.67
C GLY A 188 -19.81 -11.92 2.47
N ARG A 189 -19.01 -10.86 2.31
CA ARG A 189 -19.25 -9.54 2.93
C ARG A 189 -20.12 -8.61 2.08
N LEU A 190 -20.52 -9.05 0.88
CA LEU A 190 -21.26 -8.28 -0.11
C LEU A 190 -22.60 -8.98 -0.44
N PRO A 191 -23.56 -9.02 0.51
CA PRO A 191 -24.76 -9.86 0.39
C PRO A 191 -25.74 -9.39 -0.70
N ALA A 192 -25.64 -8.14 -1.14
CA ALA A 192 -26.52 -7.55 -2.16
C ALA A 192 -25.82 -7.36 -3.52
N LEU A 193 -24.67 -8.02 -3.73
CA LEU A 193 -23.88 -7.85 -4.95
C LEU A 193 -24.53 -8.58 -6.13
N ASP A 194 -24.93 -7.80 -7.14
CA ASP A 194 -25.61 -8.28 -8.34
C ASP A 194 -24.64 -8.36 -9.54
N ALA A 195 -23.71 -7.41 -9.65
CA ALA A 195 -22.80 -7.25 -10.79
C ALA A 195 -21.34 -7.18 -10.34
N LEU A 196 -20.49 -8.03 -10.94
CA LEU A 196 -19.07 -8.12 -10.62
C LEU A 196 -18.25 -8.19 -11.90
N HIS A 197 -17.46 -7.15 -12.17
CA HIS A 197 -16.62 -7.04 -13.37
C HIS A 197 -15.17 -7.41 -13.02
N LEU A 198 -14.61 -8.40 -13.71
CA LEU A 198 -13.34 -9.07 -13.33
C LEU A 198 -12.35 -9.22 -14.48
N ARG A 199 -12.71 -8.73 -15.67
CA ARG A 199 -11.90 -8.83 -16.90
C ARG A 199 -10.51 -8.24 -16.68
N GLY A 200 -9.49 -8.72 -17.40
CA GLY A 200 -8.17 -8.10 -17.40
C GLY A 200 -7.38 -8.31 -16.10
N ASN A 201 -7.64 -9.41 -15.39
CA ASN A 201 -6.88 -9.82 -14.22
C ASN A 201 -6.16 -11.16 -14.48
N PRO A 202 -4.97 -11.37 -13.90
CA PRO A 202 -4.18 -12.58 -14.09
C PRO A 202 -4.68 -13.76 -13.24
N TRP A 203 -5.91 -14.23 -13.47
CA TRP A 203 -6.55 -15.23 -12.61
C TRP A 203 -5.78 -16.56 -12.51
N GLY A 204 -5.57 -16.98 -11.27
CA GLY A 204 -4.97 -18.25 -10.88
C GLY A 204 -5.99 -19.32 -10.62
N CYS A 205 -5.97 -20.34 -11.46
CA CYS A 205 -6.96 -21.41 -11.46
C CYS A 205 -6.56 -22.57 -10.55
N GLY A 206 -6.30 -22.21 -9.29
CA GLY A 206 -6.10 -23.12 -8.18
C GLY A 206 -7.25 -23.05 -7.16
N CYS A 207 -7.02 -23.62 -5.97
CA CYS A 207 -8.04 -23.75 -4.92
C CYS A 207 -8.63 -22.41 -4.44
N ALA A 208 -7.84 -21.33 -4.48
CA ALA A 208 -8.29 -20.00 -4.10
C ALA A 208 -9.42 -19.45 -5.00
N LEU A 209 -9.58 -19.98 -6.21
CA LEU A 209 -10.59 -19.54 -7.16
C LEU A 209 -11.98 -20.13 -6.87
N ARG A 210 -12.06 -21.21 -6.08
CA ARG A 210 -13.32 -21.93 -5.79
C ARG A 210 -14.47 -21.02 -5.34
N PRO A 211 -14.29 -20.06 -4.41
CA PRO A 211 -15.37 -19.16 -3.99
C PRO A 211 -15.90 -18.29 -5.13
N LEU A 212 -15.01 -17.84 -6.02
CA LEU A 212 -15.38 -17.01 -7.17
C LEU A 212 -16.16 -17.84 -8.21
N CYS A 213 -15.69 -19.03 -8.58
CA CYS A 213 -16.42 -19.91 -9.49
C CYS A 213 -17.81 -20.28 -8.94
N ALA A 214 -17.92 -20.53 -7.64
CA ALA A 214 -19.21 -20.78 -7.00
C ALA A 214 -20.17 -19.58 -7.08
N TRP A 215 -19.64 -18.36 -6.97
CA TRP A 215 -20.43 -17.14 -7.12
C TRP A 215 -20.88 -16.91 -8.57
N LEU A 216 -19.98 -17.06 -9.54
CA LEU A 216 -20.26 -16.89 -10.97
C LEU A 216 -21.35 -17.85 -11.50
N ARG A 217 -21.42 -19.07 -10.96
CA ARG A 217 -22.49 -20.02 -11.33
C ARG A 217 -23.89 -19.57 -10.85
N ARG A 218 -23.95 -18.79 -9.78
CA ARG A 218 -25.21 -18.24 -9.25
C ARG A 218 -25.58 -16.91 -9.91
N HIS A 219 -24.60 -16.22 -10.47
CA HIS A 219 -24.75 -14.91 -11.11
C HIS A 219 -24.17 -14.98 -12.53
N PRO A 220 -24.90 -15.59 -13.49
CA PRO A 220 -24.42 -15.73 -14.86
C PRO A 220 -24.19 -14.37 -15.49
N LEU A 221 -22.99 -14.19 -16.04
CA LEU A 221 -22.58 -12.96 -16.72
C LEU A 221 -23.04 -12.98 -18.20
N PRO A 222 -23.17 -11.80 -18.84
CA PRO A 222 -23.30 -11.71 -20.29
C PRO A 222 -22.14 -12.43 -21.00
N ALA A 223 -22.41 -13.05 -22.16
CA ALA A 223 -21.43 -13.85 -22.89
C ALA A 223 -20.12 -13.10 -23.16
N SER A 224 -20.22 -11.82 -23.55
CA SER A 224 -19.07 -10.95 -23.83
C SER A 224 -18.13 -10.74 -22.64
N GLU A 225 -18.65 -10.77 -21.41
CA GLU A 225 -17.84 -10.68 -20.20
C GLU A 225 -17.29 -12.04 -19.81
N ALA A 226 -18.12 -13.08 -19.86
CA ALA A 226 -17.76 -14.44 -19.48
C ALA A 226 -16.59 -15.00 -20.32
N GLU A 227 -16.59 -14.74 -21.63
CA GLU A 227 -15.53 -15.18 -22.56
C GLU A 227 -14.15 -14.58 -22.23
N THR A 228 -14.13 -13.46 -21.51
CA THR A 228 -12.89 -12.71 -21.21
C THR A 228 -12.33 -13.05 -19.83
N LEU A 229 -13.06 -13.81 -19.02
CA LEU A 229 -12.62 -14.31 -17.73
C LEU A 229 -11.87 -15.62 -17.93
N LEU A 230 -10.59 -15.49 -18.23
CA LEU A 230 -9.72 -16.62 -18.55
C LEU A 230 -8.73 -16.90 -17.42
N CYS A 231 -8.43 -18.18 -17.25
CA CYS A 231 -7.30 -18.63 -16.46
C CYS A 231 -5.98 -18.24 -17.12
N VAL A 232 -5.05 -17.70 -16.34
CA VAL A 232 -3.68 -17.42 -16.80
C VAL A 232 -2.72 -18.52 -16.39
N TRP A 233 -2.85 -19.08 -15.18
CA TRP A 233 -2.02 -20.19 -14.70
C TRP A 233 -2.82 -21.17 -13.81
N PRO A 234 -2.33 -22.41 -13.55
CA PRO A 234 -1.09 -23.03 -14.04
C PRO A 234 -1.21 -23.57 -15.46
N GLY A 235 -0.10 -23.56 -16.21
CA GLY A 235 0.01 -23.73 -17.68
C GLY A 235 -0.90 -24.73 -18.42
N ARG A 236 -1.39 -25.79 -17.76
CA ARG A 236 -2.34 -26.75 -18.36
C ARG A 236 -3.78 -26.24 -18.48
N LEU A 237 -4.13 -25.20 -17.72
CA LEU A 237 -5.46 -24.57 -17.67
C LEU A 237 -5.43 -23.16 -18.27
N THR A 238 -4.32 -22.72 -18.85
CA THR A 238 -4.21 -21.39 -19.44
C THR A 238 -5.24 -21.25 -20.57
N LEU A 239 -5.96 -20.13 -20.59
CA LEU A 239 -7.06 -19.80 -21.50
C LEU A 239 -8.37 -20.58 -21.31
N SER A 240 -8.55 -21.35 -20.23
CA SER A 240 -9.88 -21.89 -19.91
C SER A 240 -10.77 -20.83 -19.25
N PRO A 241 -12.05 -20.69 -19.64
CA PRO A 241 -12.95 -19.74 -19.03
C PRO A 241 -13.29 -20.12 -17.58
N LEU A 242 -13.33 -19.14 -16.68
CA LEU A 242 -13.59 -19.37 -15.24
C LEU A 242 -14.97 -20.00 -14.99
N THR A 243 -15.92 -19.76 -15.88
CA THR A 243 -17.27 -20.31 -15.82
C THR A 243 -17.34 -21.80 -16.18
N ALA A 244 -16.33 -22.36 -16.85
CA ALA A 244 -16.28 -23.79 -17.18
C ALA A 244 -15.87 -24.69 -16.00
N PHE A 245 -15.36 -24.12 -14.91
CA PHE A 245 -14.93 -24.89 -13.75
C PHE A 245 -16.13 -25.35 -12.90
N SER A 246 -16.35 -26.66 -12.88
CA SER A 246 -17.30 -27.31 -11.98
C SER A 246 -16.71 -27.48 -10.57
N ASP A 247 -17.55 -27.84 -9.59
CA ASP A 247 -17.06 -28.15 -8.24
C ASP A 247 -16.08 -29.32 -8.20
N ALA A 248 -16.19 -30.25 -9.15
CA ALA A 248 -15.28 -31.39 -9.27
C ALA A 248 -13.83 -30.96 -9.55
N ALA A 249 -13.63 -29.85 -10.28
CA ALA A 249 -12.30 -29.30 -10.55
C ALA A 249 -11.54 -28.90 -9.27
N PHE A 250 -12.28 -28.61 -8.19
CA PHE A 250 -11.72 -28.22 -6.89
C PHE A 250 -11.83 -29.32 -5.83
N SER A 251 -12.18 -30.56 -6.19
CA SER A 251 -12.34 -31.69 -5.26
C SER A 251 -11.07 -31.96 -4.43
N HIS A 252 -9.90 -31.84 -5.04
CA HIS A 252 -8.58 -32.00 -4.38
C HIS A 252 -8.28 -30.90 -3.35
N CYS A 253 -8.94 -29.74 -3.44
CA CYS A 253 -8.74 -28.60 -2.54
C CYS A 253 -9.39 -28.80 -1.17
N ALA A 254 -10.26 -29.80 -1.02
CA ALA A 254 -10.96 -30.11 0.21
C ALA A 254 -10.22 -31.12 1.10
N GLN A 255 -9.03 -31.59 0.69
CA GLN A 255 -8.24 -32.48 1.53
C GLN A 255 -7.53 -31.67 2.62
N PRO A 256 -7.90 -31.80 3.92
CA PRO A 256 -6.95 -31.44 4.96
C PRO A 256 -5.69 -32.27 4.73
N LEU A 257 -4.52 -31.67 4.91
CA LEU A 257 -3.23 -32.39 4.95
C LEU A 257 -3.44 -33.70 5.70
N ALA A 258 -3.14 -34.84 5.08
CA ALA A 258 -3.37 -36.12 5.72
C ALA A 258 -2.58 -36.15 7.04
N LEU A 259 -3.07 -36.88 8.04
CA LEU A 259 -2.34 -37.08 9.31
C LEU A 259 -0.89 -37.56 9.08
N ARG A 260 -0.65 -38.25 7.96
CA ARG A 260 0.69 -38.62 7.46
C ARG A 260 1.54 -37.41 7.03
N ASP A 261 0.98 -36.45 6.30
CA ASP A 261 1.70 -35.25 5.87
C ASP A 261 1.99 -34.32 7.05
N LEU A 262 1.06 -34.24 8.01
CA LEU A 262 1.28 -33.55 9.28
C LEU A 262 2.38 -34.25 10.10
N ALA A 263 2.38 -35.59 10.15
CA ALA A 263 3.43 -36.35 10.81
C ALA A 263 4.81 -36.13 10.16
N VAL A 264 4.89 -35.99 8.84
CA VAL A 264 6.15 -35.64 8.16
C VAL A 264 6.66 -34.27 8.62
N VAL A 265 5.79 -33.25 8.66
CA VAL A 265 6.17 -31.89 9.10
C VAL A 265 6.55 -31.85 10.59
N TYR A 266 5.80 -32.54 11.45
CA TYR A 266 5.99 -32.51 12.91
C TYR A 266 6.99 -33.53 13.43
N ALA A 267 7.35 -34.59 12.69
CA ALA A 267 8.35 -35.58 13.11
C ALA A 267 9.73 -35.32 12.50
N LEU A 268 9.81 -35.04 11.19
CA LEU A 268 11.11 -34.87 10.52
C LEU A 268 11.73 -33.49 10.75
N GLY A 269 10.91 -32.44 10.89
CA GLY A 269 11.37 -31.09 11.18
C GLY A 269 12.12 -31.00 12.52
N PRO A 270 11.50 -31.37 13.65
CA PRO A 270 12.17 -31.34 14.96
C PRO A 270 13.32 -32.34 15.08
N ALA A 271 13.20 -33.54 14.49
CA ALA A 271 14.26 -34.54 14.55
C ALA A 271 15.52 -34.07 13.81
N SER A 272 15.39 -33.49 12.61
CA SER A 272 16.53 -32.94 11.87
C SER A 272 17.19 -31.77 12.61
N PHE A 273 16.41 -30.89 13.23
CA PHE A 273 16.91 -29.79 14.05
C PHE A 273 17.70 -30.29 15.28
N LEU A 274 17.17 -31.27 16.01
CA LEU A 274 17.81 -31.84 17.19
C LEU A 274 19.10 -32.60 16.84
N VAL A 275 19.12 -33.35 15.74
CA VAL A 275 20.34 -34.03 15.25
C VAL A 275 21.41 -33.00 14.88
N SER A 276 21.03 -31.91 14.22
CA SER A 276 21.98 -30.85 13.85
C SER A 276 22.51 -30.10 15.08
N LEU A 277 21.67 -29.86 16.09
CA LEU A 277 22.08 -29.25 17.37
C LEU A 277 23.07 -30.15 18.12
N ALA A 278 22.79 -31.45 18.20
CA ALA A 278 23.66 -32.43 18.85
C ALA A 278 25.03 -32.49 18.16
N ALA A 279 25.06 -32.52 16.83
CA ALA A 279 26.30 -32.48 16.05
C ALA A 279 27.12 -31.20 16.34
N CYS A 280 26.47 -30.03 16.39
CA CYS A 280 27.11 -28.77 16.75
C CYS A 280 27.70 -28.77 18.17
N LEU A 281 26.99 -29.34 19.14
CA LEU A 281 27.47 -29.43 20.53
C LEU A 281 28.67 -30.39 20.67
N VAL A 282 28.65 -31.53 19.96
CA VAL A 282 29.77 -32.49 19.94
C VAL A 282 31.00 -31.87 19.28
N LEU A 283 30.84 -31.19 18.14
CA LEU A 283 31.95 -30.51 17.47
C LEU A 283 32.50 -29.34 18.31
N GLY A 284 31.63 -28.55 18.93
CA GLY A 284 32.03 -27.46 19.83
C GLY A 284 32.77 -27.94 21.08
N SER A 285 32.30 -29.02 21.70
CA SER A 285 32.96 -29.64 22.87
C SER A 285 34.31 -30.27 22.51
N GLY A 286 34.42 -30.92 21.34
CA GLY A 286 35.71 -31.42 20.82
C GLY A 286 36.72 -30.31 20.58
N LEU A 287 36.31 -29.20 19.97
CA LEU A 287 37.17 -28.05 19.71
C LEU A 287 37.63 -27.36 21.00
N THR A 288 36.75 -27.21 22.00
CA THR A 288 37.09 -26.63 23.29
C THR A 288 38.04 -27.54 24.09
N ALA A 289 37.83 -28.85 24.08
CA ALA A 289 38.74 -29.82 24.69
C ALA A 289 40.12 -29.83 24.01
N CYS A 290 40.17 -29.76 22.68
CA CYS A 290 41.42 -29.65 21.92
C CYS A 290 42.17 -28.34 22.22
N ARG A 291 41.46 -27.21 22.32
CA ARG A 291 42.04 -25.91 22.72
C ARG A 291 42.57 -25.97 24.16
N ALA A 292 41.85 -26.59 25.09
CA ALA A 292 42.29 -26.77 26.46
C ALA A 292 43.54 -27.67 26.56
N ARG A 293 43.58 -28.77 25.80
CA ARG A 293 44.76 -29.66 25.71
C ARG A 293 45.96 -28.95 25.10
N ARG A 294 45.78 -28.16 24.03
CA ARG A 294 46.86 -27.31 23.46
C ARG A 294 47.35 -26.28 24.47
N ARG A 295 46.47 -25.57 25.17
CA ARG A 295 46.84 -24.61 26.23
C ARG A 295 47.61 -25.26 27.37
N ARG A 296 47.19 -26.45 27.82
CA ARG A 296 47.93 -27.22 28.84
C ARG A 296 49.31 -27.64 28.35
N ARG A 297 49.43 -28.14 27.11
CA ARG A 297 50.73 -28.47 26.49
C ARG A 297 51.66 -27.26 26.35
N CYS A 298 51.14 -26.10 25.96
CA CYS A 298 51.93 -24.86 25.90
C CYS A 298 52.37 -24.39 27.29
N ARG A 299 51.50 -24.48 28.32
CA ARG A 299 51.88 -24.16 29.71
C ARG A 299 52.96 -25.08 30.24
N THR A 300 52.91 -26.38 29.96
CA THR A 300 53.97 -27.33 30.35
C THR A 300 55.27 -27.13 29.55
N ALA A 301 55.20 -26.60 28.32
CA ALA A 301 56.37 -26.28 27.52
C ALA A 301 57.06 -24.97 27.98
N ALA A 302 56.30 -23.99 28.45
CA ALA A 302 56.81 -22.71 28.96
C ALA A 302 57.48 -22.79 30.36
N LEU A 303 57.32 -23.92 31.06
CA LEU A 303 57.92 -24.20 32.38
C LEU A 303 59.21 -25.03 32.30
N ARG A 304 59.74 -25.32 31.10
CA ARG A 304 61.04 -25.97 30.93
C ARG A 304 62.17 -24.94 30.96
N PRO A 305 63.22 -25.11 31.78
CA PRO A 305 64.37 -24.20 31.81
C PRO A 305 65.20 -24.31 30.52
N PRO A 306 65.94 -23.25 30.14
CA PRO A 306 66.80 -23.29 28.96
C PRO A 306 67.93 -24.31 29.17
N ARG A 307 68.22 -25.11 28.13
CA ARG A 307 69.34 -26.06 28.14
C ARG A 307 70.68 -25.32 27.97
N PRO A 308 71.74 -25.70 28.72
CA PRO A 308 73.07 -25.13 28.57
C PRO A 308 73.78 -25.67 27.30
N PRO A 309 74.85 -25.00 26.83
CA PRO A 309 75.59 -25.38 25.62
C PRO A 309 76.63 -26.49 25.90
N ASP A 310 77.29 -26.92 24.81
CA ASP A 310 78.39 -27.90 24.67
C ASP A 310 77.94 -29.35 24.40
N ARG A 311 78.59 -30.14 23.53
CA ARG A 311 79.85 -30.03 22.78
C ARG A 311 79.79 -31.05 21.62
N ASN A 312 80.43 -30.75 20.49
CA ASN A 312 80.65 -31.69 19.37
C ASN A 312 81.39 -32.99 19.81
N PRO A 313 81.20 -34.09 19.08
CA PRO A 313 82.28 -34.53 18.18
C PRO A 313 81.82 -34.93 16.76
N ASP A 314 82.77 -34.76 15.82
CA ASP A 314 82.81 -34.99 14.36
C ASP A 314 82.57 -36.46 13.89
N PRO A 315 82.83 -36.85 12.61
CA PRO A 315 82.19 -36.43 11.35
C PRO A 315 81.72 -37.63 10.48
N ASP A 316 80.68 -37.42 9.63
CA ASP A 316 80.39 -38.00 8.29
C ASP A 316 80.50 -39.53 7.99
N PRO A 317 80.06 -40.07 6.83
CA PRO A 317 79.35 -39.49 5.66
C PRO A 317 78.13 -40.34 5.16
N HIS A 318 77.54 -39.89 4.03
CA HIS A 318 76.54 -40.53 3.15
C HIS A 318 75.07 -40.28 3.52
N GLY A 319 74.20 -39.69 2.69
CA GLY A 319 74.27 -39.24 1.31
C GLY A 319 72.85 -39.21 0.73
N SER A 320 72.51 -38.18 -0.05
CA SER A 320 71.43 -38.12 -1.08
C SER A 320 69.96 -38.36 -0.64
N ALA A 321 68.91 -37.73 -1.16
CA ALA A 321 68.67 -36.73 -2.19
C ALA A 321 67.18 -36.29 -2.09
N SER A 322 66.86 -35.07 -2.51
CA SER A 322 65.48 -34.66 -2.89
C SER A 322 65.10 -35.27 -4.25
N PRO A 323 63.80 -35.46 -4.55
CA PRO A 323 63.06 -34.51 -5.42
C PRO A 323 61.61 -34.26 -4.94
N ALA A 324 61.04 -33.06 -5.06
CA ALA A 324 60.37 -32.46 -6.24
C ALA A 324 59.07 -33.20 -6.67
N ASP A 325 57.93 -32.60 -6.32
CA ASP A 325 56.61 -32.83 -6.91
C ASP A 325 56.53 -32.27 -8.34
N PRO A 326 55.85 -32.97 -9.26
CA PRO A 326 55.10 -32.30 -10.30
C PRO A 326 53.69 -32.88 -10.49
N GLY A 327 52.76 -32.02 -10.92
CA GLY A 327 51.80 -32.40 -11.94
C GLY A 327 50.36 -32.68 -11.49
N SER A 328 49.53 -31.65 -11.63
CA SER A 328 48.13 -31.74 -12.10
C SER A 328 48.02 -32.57 -13.40
N PRO A 329 46.84 -33.10 -13.79
CA PRO A 329 45.84 -32.35 -14.59
C PRO A 329 44.38 -32.58 -14.13
N SER A 330 43.43 -31.65 -14.32
CA SER A 330 42.51 -31.48 -15.49
C SER A 330 41.79 -32.79 -15.91
N ALA A 331 40.49 -32.86 -16.18
CA ALA A 331 39.68 -32.06 -17.11
C ALA A 331 38.17 -32.33 -16.83
N ALA A 332 37.31 -31.31 -16.94
CA ALA A 332 36.45 -30.99 -18.09
C ALA A 332 35.04 -31.61 -17.97
N ALA A 333 34.00 -30.78 -17.84
CA ALA A 333 33.28 -30.06 -18.91
C ALA A 333 32.26 -31.01 -19.57
N GLN A 334 30.97 -30.71 -19.60
CA GLN A 334 30.21 -29.85 -20.52
C GLN A 334 28.74 -30.30 -20.32
N ALA A 335 27.67 -29.57 -20.60
CA ALA A 335 27.39 -28.24 -21.13
C ALA A 335 25.96 -27.89 -20.67
#